data_AF-A0AAJ1GPR1-F1
#
_entry.id   AF-A0AAJ1GPR1-F1
#
_cell.length_a   1.000
_cell.length_b   1.000
_cell.length_c   1.000
_cell.angle_alpha   90.00
_cell.angle_beta   90.00
_cell.angle_gamma   90.00
#
_symmetry.space_group_name_H-M   'P 1'
#
loop_
_entity.id
_entity.type
_entity.pdbx_description
1 polymer ?
#
loop_
_entity_poly.entity_id
_entity_poly.type
_entity_poly.pdbx_seq_one_letter_code
_entity_poly.pdbx_strand_id
1 'polypeptide(L)'
;MKRLTFGIIGALSITLLIGCTSNSNETKASNKEASTAVKEKEFVYENVMFEQKEVRKLEISPVNSKSSNQVVNKKNMKTIFTSMESAEKKTLLLDQEAKDYIHSKMKVTYQDNSIQEFFVWIESDGDIVIAKASDETHCEGYDLSEDNSKKIIQFFEKEF
;
A
#
# COMPACT_ATOMS: atom_id res chain seq x y z
N MET A 1 -5.14 25.34 -28.85
CA MET A 1 -6.06 26.42 -28.40
C MET A 1 -6.99 25.84 -27.34
N LYS A 2 -7.07 26.51 -26.18
CA LYS A 2 -7.75 26.05 -24.95
C LYS A 2 -9.27 26.17 -25.05
N ARG A 3 -9.99 25.25 -24.38
CA ARG A 3 -11.26 25.54 -23.70
C ARG A 3 -11.35 24.74 -22.39
N LEU A 4 -11.11 25.42 -21.27
CA LEU A 4 -11.39 24.95 -19.91
C LEU A 4 -12.55 25.81 -19.40
N THR A 5 -13.66 25.18 -19.05
CA THR A 5 -14.81 25.80 -18.39
C THR A 5 -14.79 25.39 -16.92
N PHE A 6 -14.45 26.33 -16.03
CA PHE A 6 -14.57 26.17 -14.58
C PHE A 6 -15.87 26.81 -14.11
N GLY A 7 -16.77 25.99 -13.56
CA GLY A 7 -18.03 26.42 -12.96
C GLY A 7 -17.88 26.73 -11.47
N ILE A 8 -18.00 28.02 -11.15
CA ILE A 8 -18.60 28.68 -9.97
C ILE A 8 -18.39 28.07 -8.56
N ILE A 9 -17.67 28.86 -7.78
CA ILE A 9 -17.55 28.96 -6.32
C ILE A 9 -18.89 28.71 -5.59
N GLY A 10 -18.95 27.62 -4.83
CA GLY A 10 -19.99 27.33 -3.84
C GLY A 10 -19.50 27.68 -2.43
N ALA A 11 -20.28 28.51 -1.74
CA ALA A 11 -19.92 29.22 -0.52
C ALA A 11 -19.62 28.34 0.71
N LEU A 12 -18.61 28.75 1.48
CA LEU A 12 -18.41 28.39 2.88
C LEU A 12 -19.65 28.80 3.70
N SER A 13 -20.17 27.90 4.52
CA SER A 13 -21.05 28.24 5.64
C SER A 13 -20.68 27.39 6.84
N ILE A 14 -19.77 27.92 7.64
CA ILE A 14 -19.47 27.43 8.99
C ILE A 14 -20.53 28.04 9.90
N THR A 15 -21.43 27.22 10.43
CA THR A 15 -22.22 27.59 11.60
C THR A 15 -21.67 26.84 12.80
N LEU A 16 -20.90 27.57 13.61
CA LEU A 16 -20.58 27.22 14.99
C LEU A 16 -21.82 27.48 15.83
N LEU A 17 -22.36 26.45 16.48
CA LEU A 17 -23.21 26.62 17.66
C LEU A 17 -22.56 25.91 18.84
N ILE A 18 -22.24 26.71 19.84
CA ILE A 18 -21.70 26.33 21.14
C ILE A 18 -22.87 26.02 22.08
N GLY A 19 -22.80 24.85 22.74
CA GLY A 19 -23.01 24.68 24.17
C GLY A 19 -24.43 24.66 24.74
N CYS A 20 -24.72 23.61 25.51
CA CYS A 20 -25.16 23.77 26.92
C CYS A 20 -24.93 22.45 27.68
N THR A 21 -24.13 22.54 28.73
CA THR A 21 -24.00 21.54 29.80
C THR A 21 -25.04 21.80 30.88
N SER A 22 -25.77 20.79 31.33
CA SER A 22 -26.14 20.62 32.75
C SER A 22 -26.88 19.30 32.98
N ASN A 23 -26.14 18.34 33.51
CA ASN A 23 -26.46 17.52 34.68
C ASN A 23 -27.94 17.44 35.12
N SER A 24 -28.55 16.27 34.98
CA SER A 24 -29.71 15.86 35.79
C SER A 24 -29.35 14.61 36.59
N ASN A 25 -29.09 14.82 37.87
CA ASN A 25 -29.00 13.76 38.87
C ASN A 25 -30.42 13.33 39.21
N GLU A 26 -30.80 12.07 38.97
CA GLU A 26 -31.69 11.36 39.88
C GLU A 26 -31.28 9.89 40.01
N THR A 27 -31.08 9.56 41.27
CA THR A 27 -30.64 8.30 41.87
C THR A 27 -31.76 7.27 41.84
N LYS A 28 -31.44 5.99 41.54
CA LYS A 28 -31.79 4.85 42.42
C LYS A 28 -31.03 3.58 42.00
N ALA A 29 -30.39 3.00 43.01
CA ALA A 29 -29.48 1.88 42.97
C ALA A 29 -30.13 0.56 42.56
N SER A 30 -29.34 -0.32 41.94
CA SER A 30 -29.25 -1.72 42.36
C SER A 30 -27.95 -2.33 41.86
N ASN A 31 -27.21 -2.91 42.80
CA ASN A 31 -25.96 -3.60 42.60
C ASN A 31 -26.12 -4.77 41.63
N LYS A 32 -25.25 -4.87 40.63
CA LYS A 32 -24.81 -6.17 40.10
C LYS A 32 -23.40 -6.01 39.57
N GLU A 33 -22.48 -6.70 40.24
CA GLU A 33 -21.12 -6.92 39.79
C GLU A 33 -21.13 -7.31 38.31
N ALA A 34 -20.60 -6.43 37.47
CA ALA A 34 -20.10 -6.79 36.17
C ALA A 34 -18.63 -6.42 36.23
N SER A 35 -17.80 -7.41 36.58
CA SER A 35 -16.36 -7.39 36.31
C SER A 35 -16.20 -6.95 34.87
N THR A 36 -15.89 -5.67 34.68
CA THR A 36 -15.49 -5.14 33.40
C THR A 36 -14.08 -5.66 33.26
N ALA A 37 -13.98 -6.90 32.78
CA ALA A 37 -12.77 -7.40 32.16
C ALA A 37 -12.40 -6.30 31.16
N VAL A 38 -11.35 -5.56 31.51
CA VAL A 38 -10.60 -4.77 30.56
C VAL A 38 -10.24 -5.79 29.48
N LYS A 39 -10.99 -5.78 28.38
CA LYS A 39 -10.59 -6.49 27.19
C LYS A 39 -9.28 -5.83 26.82
N GLU A 40 -8.18 -6.43 27.26
CA GLU A 40 -6.89 -6.25 26.63
C GLU A 40 -7.19 -6.32 25.14
N LYS A 41 -6.95 -5.21 24.44
CA LYS A 41 -6.91 -5.24 23.00
C LYS A 41 -5.80 -6.23 22.69
N GLU A 42 -6.19 -7.47 22.44
CA GLU A 42 -5.36 -8.44 21.78
C GLU A 42 -4.96 -7.77 20.48
N PHE A 43 -3.74 -7.24 20.44
CA PHE A 43 -3.15 -6.75 19.21
C PHE A 43 -2.91 -7.98 18.36
N VAL A 44 -3.96 -8.43 17.67
CA VAL A 44 -3.83 -9.36 16.56
C VAL A 44 -2.97 -8.61 15.54
N TYR A 45 -1.68 -8.88 15.55
CA TYR A 45 -0.78 -8.43 14.50
C TYR A 45 -1.17 -9.20 13.24
N GLU A 46 -2.21 -8.74 12.54
CA GLU A 46 -2.70 -9.34 11.30
C GLU A 46 -1.50 -9.69 10.41
N ASN A 47 -1.39 -10.96 10.03
CA ASN A 47 -0.35 -11.39 9.11
C ASN A 47 -0.54 -10.68 7.77
N VAL A 48 0.57 -10.39 7.09
CA VAL A 48 0.49 -9.78 5.76
C VAL A 48 0.30 -10.90 4.76
N MET A 49 -0.79 -10.83 4.00
CA MET A 49 -1.13 -11.79 2.97
C MET A 49 -0.88 -11.15 1.60
N PHE A 50 -0.47 -11.96 0.64
CA PHE A 50 -0.44 -11.59 -0.77
C PHE A 50 -0.63 -12.85 -1.62
N GLU A 51 -1.50 -12.78 -2.63
CA GLU A 51 -1.88 -13.93 -3.46
C GLU A 51 -2.29 -15.17 -2.62
N GLN A 52 -3.04 -14.93 -1.53
CA GLN A 52 -3.51 -15.96 -0.60
C GLN A 52 -2.39 -16.68 0.19
N LYS A 53 -1.16 -16.18 0.15
CA LYS A 53 -0.01 -16.73 0.89
C LYS A 53 0.46 -15.74 1.95
N GLU A 54 0.87 -16.24 3.11
CA GLU A 54 1.43 -15.40 4.16
C GLU A 54 2.85 -14.97 3.80
N VAL A 55 3.10 -13.65 3.82
CA VAL A 55 4.39 -13.05 3.53
C VAL A 55 5.23 -12.97 4.80
N ARG A 56 6.42 -13.57 4.75
CA ARG A 56 7.40 -13.53 5.83
C ARG A 56 8.36 -12.35 5.70
N LYS A 57 8.80 -12.04 4.48
CA LYS A 57 9.79 -10.98 4.20
C LYS A 57 9.56 -10.37 2.83
N LEU A 58 9.77 -9.05 2.75
CA LEU A 58 9.84 -8.31 1.49
C LEU A 58 11.17 -7.55 1.43
N GLU A 59 11.87 -7.72 0.32
CA GLU A 59 13.12 -7.02 0.03
C GLU A 59 13.00 -6.27 -1.29
N ILE A 60 13.47 -5.02 -1.32
CA ILE A 60 13.55 -4.21 -2.53
C ILE A 60 15.02 -3.88 -2.79
N SER A 61 15.50 -4.12 -4.00
CA SER A 61 16.86 -3.81 -4.39
C SER A 61 16.91 -3.10 -5.73
N PRO A 62 17.62 -1.95 -5.84
CA PRO A 62 17.81 -1.30 -7.13
C PRO A 62 18.67 -2.18 -8.05
N VAL A 63 18.31 -2.28 -9.33
CA VAL A 63 19.03 -3.14 -10.30
C VAL A 63 20.46 -2.64 -10.55
N ASN A 64 20.64 -1.31 -10.53
CA ASN A 64 21.86 -0.65 -11.00
C ASN A 64 22.69 -0.02 -9.86
N SER A 65 22.61 -0.56 -8.65
CA SER A 65 23.27 0.03 -7.48
C SER A 65 23.93 -1.03 -6.60
N LYS A 66 25.04 -0.65 -5.94
CA LYS A 66 25.72 -1.48 -4.92
C LYS A 66 25.05 -1.38 -3.54
N SER A 67 23.94 -0.65 -3.41
CA SER A 67 23.22 -0.46 -2.16
C SER A 67 22.66 -1.79 -1.66
N SER A 68 22.59 -1.92 -0.32
CA SER A 68 21.95 -3.05 0.32
C SER A 68 20.46 -3.11 0.00
N ASN A 69 19.89 -4.31 -0.02
CA ASN A 69 18.45 -4.52 -0.11
C ASN A 69 17.73 -3.79 1.03
N GLN A 70 16.70 -3.01 0.72
CA GLN A 70 15.78 -2.47 1.72
C GLN A 70 14.89 -3.62 2.20
N VAL A 71 14.96 -3.95 3.50
CA VAL A 71 14.00 -4.85 4.13
C VAL A 71 12.78 -4.04 4.55
N VAL A 72 11.63 -4.39 4.00
CA VAL A 72 10.39 -3.63 4.22
C VAL A 72 9.68 -4.11 5.49
N ASN A 73 9.34 -3.18 6.38
CA ASN A 73 8.60 -3.52 7.61
C ASN A 73 7.16 -3.94 7.32
N LYS A 74 6.49 -4.57 8.30
CA LYS A 74 5.14 -5.14 8.14
C LYS A 74 4.07 -4.14 7.72
N LYS A 75 4.11 -2.91 8.22
CA LYS A 75 3.15 -1.84 7.86
C LYS A 75 3.32 -1.43 6.39
N ASN A 76 4.56 -1.28 5.95
CA ASN A 76 4.88 -0.89 4.58
C ASN A 76 4.60 -2.05 3.60
N MET A 77 4.88 -3.30 4.00
CA MET A 77 4.49 -4.48 3.22
C MET A 77 2.98 -4.51 2.95
N LYS A 78 2.15 -4.30 4.00
CA LYS A 78 0.69 -4.23 3.84
C LYS A 78 0.29 -3.14 2.84
N THR A 79 0.91 -1.96 2.91
CA THR A 79 0.63 -0.85 1.99
C THR A 79 0.98 -1.20 0.55
N ILE A 80 2.12 -1.84 0.31
CA ILE A 80 2.57 -2.27 -1.02
C ILE A 80 1.61 -3.31 -1.59
N PHE A 81 1.34 -4.39 -0.87
CA PHE A 81 0.48 -5.45 -1.38
C PHE A 81 -0.96 -5.02 -1.57
N THR A 82 -1.52 -4.19 -0.67
CA THR A 82 -2.86 -3.62 -0.91
C THR A 82 -2.89 -2.74 -2.17
N SER A 83 -1.83 -1.98 -2.45
CA SER A 83 -1.75 -1.17 -3.67
C SER A 83 -1.70 -2.08 -4.91
N MET A 84 -0.90 -3.14 -4.88
CA MET A 84 -0.84 -4.15 -5.95
C MET A 84 -2.16 -4.88 -6.18
N GLU A 85 -2.82 -5.34 -5.10
CA GLU A 85 -4.08 -6.08 -5.19
C GLU A 85 -5.23 -5.22 -5.73
N SER A 86 -5.15 -3.90 -5.54
CA SER A 86 -6.11 -2.94 -6.11
C SER A 86 -5.74 -2.41 -7.49
N ALA A 87 -4.57 -2.78 -8.02
CA ALA A 87 -4.05 -2.33 -9.30
C ALA A 87 -4.72 -3.03 -10.48
N GLU A 88 -4.60 -2.45 -11.67
CA GLU A 88 -5.01 -3.14 -12.90
C GLU A 88 -4.03 -4.28 -13.19
N LYS A 89 -4.56 -5.49 -13.39
CA LYS A 89 -3.75 -6.64 -13.82
C LYS A 89 -3.61 -6.64 -15.34
N LYS A 90 -2.38 -6.76 -15.83
CA LYS A 90 -2.07 -6.78 -17.27
C LYS A 90 -1.12 -7.91 -17.61
N THR A 91 -1.16 -8.33 -18.88
CA THR A 91 -0.07 -9.09 -19.48
C THR A 91 0.95 -8.11 -20.04
N LEU A 92 2.18 -8.19 -19.57
CA LEU A 92 3.27 -7.29 -19.93
C LEU A 92 4.27 -8.02 -20.84
N LEU A 93 4.84 -7.28 -21.79
CA LEU A 93 5.94 -7.74 -22.62
C LEU A 93 7.27 -7.39 -21.93
N LEU A 94 8.03 -8.40 -21.53
CA LEU A 94 9.32 -8.26 -20.84
C LEU A 94 10.48 -8.61 -21.80
N ASP A 95 10.56 -7.87 -22.90
CA ASP A 95 11.66 -7.99 -23.85
C ASP A 95 12.94 -7.29 -23.36
N GLN A 96 13.98 -7.24 -24.20
CA GLN A 96 15.26 -6.65 -23.81
C GLN A 96 15.14 -5.14 -23.57
N GLU A 97 14.29 -4.44 -24.32
CA GLU A 97 14.06 -3.01 -24.15
C GLU A 97 13.37 -2.73 -22.81
N ALA A 98 12.31 -3.47 -22.47
CA ALA A 98 11.64 -3.36 -21.18
C ALA A 98 12.58 -3.62 -19.99
N LYS A 99 13.53 -4.55 -20.14
CA LYS A 99 14.52 -4.88 -19.09
C LYS A 99 15.47 -3.73 -18.78
N ASP A 100 15.77 -2.87 -19.76
CA ASP A 100 16.66 -1.72 -19.58
C ASP A 100 16.01 -0.62 -18.72
N TYR A 101 14.68 -0.61 -18.59
CA TYR A 101 13.91 0.33 -17.76
C TYR A 101 13.66 -0.15 -16.34
N ILE A 102 14.09 -1.37 -15.96
CA ILE A 102 13.86 -1.88 -14.61
C ILE A 102 14.64 -1.04 -13.59
N HIS A 103 13.91 -0.43 -12.68
CA HIS A 103 14.46 0.39 -11.60
C HIS A 103 14.92 -0.50 -10.44
N SER A 104 14.05 -1.44 -10.04
CA SER A 104 14.23 -2.26 -8.84
C SER A 104 13.75 -3.69 -9.05
N LYS A 105 14.30 -4.60 -8.25
CA LYS A 105 13.78 -5.95 -8.02
C LYS A 105 13.09 -5.98 -6.67
N MET A 106 11.95 -6.65 -6.61
CA MET A 106 11.24 -6.90 -5.37
C MET A 106 11.17 -8.41 -5.13
N LYS A 107 11.64 -8.86 -3.98
CA LYS A 107 11.68 -10.28 -3.59
C LYS A 107 10.75 -10.52 -2.41
N VAL A 108 9.68 -11.28 -2.68
CA VAL A 108 8.73 -11.74 -1.68
C VAL A 108 9.15 -13.13 -1.22
N THR A 109 9.37 -13.29 0.09
CA THR A 109 9.58 -14.61 0.70
C THR A 109 8.36 -14.94 1.55
N TYR A 110 7.69 -16.04 1.23
CA TYR A 110 6.51 -16.51 1.97
C TYR A 110 6.91 -17.38 3.18
N GLN A 111 5.94 -17.67 4.05
CA GLN A 111 6.15 -18.52 5.23
C GLN A 111 6.58 -19.95 4.88
N ASP A 112 6.10 -20.48 3.76
CA ASP A 112 6.50 -21.79 3.24
C ASP A 112 7.92 -21.80 2.62
N ASN A 113 8.64 -20.69 2.72
CA ASN A 113 9.96 -20.43 2.10
C ASN A 113 9.96 -20.36 0.56
N SER A 114 8.79 -20.42 -0.09
CA SER A 114 8.73 -20.09 -1.51
C SER A 114 9.06 -18.62 -1.74
N ILE A 115 9.60 -18.33 -2.92
CA ILE A 115 10.07 -17.00 -3.32
C ILE A 115 9.32 -16.61 -4.60
N GLN A 116 8.81 -15.38 -4.62
CA GLN A 116 8.34 -14.73 -5.84
C GLN A 116 9.15 -13.45 -6.03
N GLU A 117 9.71 -13.29 -7.22
CA GLU A 117 10.43 -12.07 -7.59
C GLU A 117 9.60 -11.25 -8.57
N PHE A 118 9.80 -9.93 -8.52
CA PHE A 118 9.17 -8.96 -9.39
C PHE A 118 10.20 -7.97 -9.91
N PHE A 119 9.97 -7.48 -11.12
CA PHE A 119 10.64 -6.33 -11.68
C PHE A 119 9.74 -5.11 -11.54
N VAL A 120 10.33 -3.99 -11.14
CA VAL A 120 9.62 -2.74 -10.89
C VAL A 120 10.25 -1.64 -11.73
N TRP A 121 9.44 -0.89 -12.46
CA TRP A 121 9.85 0.36 -13.09
C TRP A 121 8.85 1.47 -12.80
N ILE A 122 9.38 2.69 -12.80
CA ILE A 122 8.62 3.93 -12.61
C ILE A 122 8.51 4.57 -13.98
N GLU A 123 7.29 4.81 -14.42
CA GLU A 123 7.02 5.49 -15.69
C GLU A 123 7.23 7.00 -15.58
N SER A 124 7.28 7.70 -16.72
CA SER A 124 7.61 9.13 -16.74
C SER A 124 6.60 10.03 -16.03
N ASP A 125 5.37 9.57 -15.86
CA ASP A 125 4.29 10.25 -15.13
C ASP A 125 4.24 9.86 -13.64
N GLY A 126 5.13 8.96 -13.20
CA GLY A 126 5.21 8.49 -11.82
C GLY A 126 4.37 7.25 -11.53
N ASP A 127 3.67 6.70 -12.52
CA ASP A 127 3.00 5.42 -12.35
C ASP A 127 4.01 4.28 -12.22
N ILE A 128 3.60 3.21 -11.55
CA ILE A 128 4.48 2.10 -11.21
C ILE A 128 3.95 0.84 -11.86
N VAL A 129 4.82 0.18 -12.61
CA VAL A 129 4.51 -1.15 -13.16
C VAL A 129 5.36 -2.18 -12.43
N ILE A 130 4.68 -3.25 -11.99
CA ILE A 130 5.29 -4.37 -11.26
C ILE A 130 5.01 -5.66 -12.03
N ALA A 131 6.03 -6.21 -12.68
CA ALA A 131 5.94 -7.45 -13.44
C ALA A 131 6.43 -8.64 -12.60
N LYS A 132 5.73 -9.78 -12.63
CA LYS A 132 6.28 -11.03 -12.10
C LYS A 132 7.53 -11.39 -12.88
N ALA A 133 8.62 -11.67 -12.19
CA ALA A 133 9.83 -12.16 -12.82
C ALA A 133 9.58 -13.57 -13.36
N SER A 134 9.82 -13.77 -14.65
CA SER A 134 9.78 -15.06 -15.33
C SER A 134 10.80 -15.08 -16.47
N ASP A 135 11.11 -16.28 -16.97
CA ASP A 135 11.90 -16.47 -18.19
C ASP A 135 11.04 -16.30 -19.46
N GLU A 136 9.73 -16.07 -19.30
CA GLU A 136 8.78 -15.88 -20.40
C GLU A 136 8.81 -14.44 -20.90
N THR A 137 8.63 -14.25 -22.20
CA THR A 137 8.55 -12.89 -22.79
C THR A 137 7.28 -12.17 -22.37
N HIS A 138 6.20 -12.90 -22.05
CA HIS A 138 4.96 -12.33 -21.55
C HIS A 138 4.77 -12.73 -20.09
N CYS A 139 4.51 -11.78 -19.21
CA CYS A 139 4.36 -12.02 -17.78
C CYS A 139 3.12 -11.31 -17.23
N GLU A 140 2.53 -11.85 -16.15
CA GLU A 140 1.50 -11.14 -15.40
C GLU A 140 2.17 -9.99 -14.64
N GLY A 141 1.54 -8.82 -14.69
CA GLY A 141 1.97 -7.67 -13.93
C GLY A 141 0.81 -6.81 -13.45
N TYR A 142 1.19 -5.80 -12.67
CA TYR A 142 0.32 -4.87 -11.99
C TYR A 142 0.68 -3.47 -12.49
N ASP A 143 -0.32 -2.76 -12.99
CA ASP A 143 -0.22 -1.36 -13.39
C ASP A 143 -0.86 -0.49 -12.30
N LEU A 144 -0.02 0.18 -11.52
CA LEU A 144 -0.42 0.99 -10.38
C LEU A 144 -0.47 2.45 -10.81
N SER A 145 -1.69 2.95 -11.01
CA SER A 145 -1.91 4.35 -11.35
C SER A 145 -2.27 5.23 -10.14
N GLU A 146 -2.03 6.53 -10.30
CA GLU A 146 -2.52 7.60 -9.43
C GLU A 146 -2.20 7.42 -7.93
N ASP A 147 -3.21 7.13 -7.11
CA ASP A 147 -3.08 7.04 -5.66
C ASP A 147 -2.34 5.78 -5.22
N ASN A 148 -2.34 4.72 -6.04
CA ASN A 148 -1.66 3.48 -5.70
C ASN A 148 -0.15 3.61 -5.92
N SER A 149 0.30 4.26 -7.00
CA SER A 149 1.71 4.57 -7.22
C SER A 149 2.24 5.50 -6.13
N LYS A 150 1.56 6.63 -5.88
CA LYS A 150 2.00 7.64 -4.88
C LYS A 150 2.21 7.10 -3.47
N LYS A 151 1.42 6.11 -3.03
CA LYS A 151 1.57 5.51 -1.69
C LYS A 151 2.88 4.76 -1.50
N ILE A 152 3.47 4.27 -2.60
CA ILE A 152 4.56 3.30 -2.54
C ILE A 152 5.81 3.73 -3.33
N ILE A 153 5.73 4.78 -4.15
CA ILE A 153 6.82 5.25 -5.02
C ILE A 153 8.13 5.51 -4.25
N GLN A 154 8.04 6.04 -3.03
CA GLN A 154 9.16 6.30 -2.13
C GLN A 154 9.99 5.04 -1.76
N PHE A 155 9.46 3.82 -1.96
CA PHE A 155 10.21 2.58 -1.74
C PHE A 155 11.05 2.16 -2.95
N PHE A 156 10.78 2.74 -4.11
CA PHE A 156 11.40 2.39 -5.39
C PHE A 156 12.18 3.55 -6.00
N GLU A 157 11.91 4.78 -5.59
CA GLU A 157 12.74 5.93 -5.89
C GLU A 157 14.15 5.72 -5.31
N LYS A 158 15.14 6.08 -6.12
CA LYS A 158 16.53 6.07 -5.68
C LYS A 158 16.69 7.18 -4.64
N GLU A 159 16.87 6.81 -3.37
CA GLU A 159 17.64 7.69 -2.48
C GLU A 159 19.06 7.75 -3.05
N PHE A 160 19.37 8.89 -3.68
CA PHE A 160 20.73 9.29 -4.00
C PHE A 160 21.16 10.40 -3.06
#